data_AF-A0A9E5RH40-F1
#
_entry.id   AF-A0A9E5RH40-F1
#
_cell.length_a   1.000
_cell.length_b   1.000
_cell.length_c   1.000
_cell.angle_alpha   90.00
_cell.angle_beta   90.00
_cell.angle_gamma   90.00
#
_symmetry.space_group_name_H-M   'P 1'
#
loop_
_entity.id
_entity.type
_entity.pdbx_description
1 polymer ?
#
loop_
_entity_poly.entity_id
_entity_poly.type
_entity_poly.pdbx_seq_one_letter_code
_entity_poly.pdbx_strand_id
1 'polypeptide(L)'
;MLTPQPIPQSLKIVAYLFIVSGVLAVVDIVLSLLNNKINIDLDVLGLFIGRGLLQLNPTSHTWAIVLTRISMLLGTIVMFLFLLTSSGFELFGQTVGQAPPGLAFIVSGVLTAVVYWQHSILNNSEIKRLFGKTS
;
A
#
# COMPACT_ATOMS: atom_id res chain seq x y z
N MET A 1 16.63 32.10 -8.43
CA MET A 1 16.36 30.84 -9.16
C MET A 1 16.25 29.73 -8.14
N LEU A 2 15.05 29.19 -7.88
CA LEU A 2 14.89 28.02 -7.01
C LEU A 2 15.33 26.80 -7.81
N THR A 3 16.46 26.21 -7.46
CA THR A 3 16.89 24.92 -8.04
C THR A 3 15.80 23.88 -7.75
N PRO A 4 15.35 23.09 -8.74
CA PRO A 4 14.40 22.02 -8.50
C PRO A 4 14.99 21.07 -7.47
N GLN A 5 14.36 20.99 -6.29
CA GLN A 5 14.80 20.09 -5.23
C GLN A 5 14.64 18.65 -5.74
N PRO A 6 15.72 17.85 -5.78
CA PRO A 6 15.63 16.50 -6.29
C PRO A 6 14.74 15.66 -5.37
N ILE A 7 13.80 14.92 -5.94
CA ILE A 7 12.94 14.01 -5.19
C ILE A 7 13.81 12.94 -4.52
N PRO A 8 13.76 12.80 -3.18
CA PRO A 8 14.51 11.78 -2.45
C PRO A 8 14.19 10.37 -2.96
N GLN A 9 15.21 9.51 -3.00
CA GLN A 9 15.05 8.14 -3.51
C GLN A 9 14.04 7.33 -2.69
N SER A 10 13.99 7.55 -1.38
CA SER A 10 13.00 6.92 -0.48
C SER A 10 11.56 7.25 -0.89
N LEU A 11 11.27 8.51 -1.23
CA LEU A 11 9.94 8.93 -1.67
C LEU A 11 9.58 8.32 -3.04
N LYS A 12 10.55 8.19 -3.95
CA LYS A 12 10.35 7.48 -5.23
C LYS A 12 9.98 6.03 -5.01
N ILE A 13 10.68 5.33 -4.11
CA ILE A 13 10.38 3.93 -3.78
C ILE A 13 8.96 3.81 -3.21
N VAL A 14 8.57 4.67 -2.27
CA VAL A 14 7.20 4.68 -1.72
C VAL A 14 6.17 4.92 -2.83
N ALA A 15 6.42 5.88 -3.72
CA ALA A 15 5.53 6.15 -4.85
C ALA A 15 5.39 4.95 -5.80
N TYR A 16 6.49 4.26 -6.11
CA TYR A 16 6.45 3.04 -6.92
C TYR A 16 5.71 1.90 -6.23
N LEU A 17 5.86 1.74 -4.91
CA LEU A 17 5.08 0.73 -4.16
C LEU A 17 3.58 0.99 -4.28
N PHE A 18 3.13 2.24 -4.14
CA PHE A 18 1.71 2.59 -4.36
C PHE A 18 1.26 2.30 -5.80
N ILE A 19 2.10 2.58 -6.80
CA ILE A 19 1.78 2.29 -8.21
C ILE A 19 1.66 0.79 -8.42
N VAL A 20 2.62 0.00 -7.94
CA VAL A 20 2.61 -1.46 -8.10
C VAL A 20 1.41 -2.08 -7.41
N SER A 21 1.13 -1.70 -6.15
CA SER A 21 -0.07 -2.14 -5.43
C SER A 21 -1.35 -1.78 -6.20
N GLY A 22 -1.45 -0.57 -6.73
CA GLY A 22 -2.60 -0.18 -7.55
C GLY A 22 -2.72 -0.93 -8.88
N VAL A 23 -1.62 -1.30 -9.53
CA VAL A 23 -1.66 -2.16 -10.72
C VAL A 23 -2.17 -3.55 -10.35
N LEU A 24 -1.67 -4.13 -9.26
CA LEU A 24 -2.12 -5.44 -8.77
C LEU A 24 -3.62 -5.43 -8.43
N ALA A 25 -4.09 -4.37 -7.77
CA ALA A 25 -5.50 -4.17 -7.46
C ALA A 25 -6.38 -4.12 -8.73
N VAL A 26 -5.92 -3.43 -9.78
CA VAL A 26 -6.63 -3.42 -11.07
C VAL A 26 -6.70 -4.82 -11.68
N VAL A 27 -5.59 -5.57 -11.64
CA VAL A 27 -5.56 -6.96 -12.12
C VAL A 27 -6.55 -7.82 -11.34
N ASP A 28 -6.59 -7.70 -10.01
CA ASP A 28 -7.50 -8.44 -9.14
C ASP A 28 -8.98 -8.12 -9.40
N ILE A 29 -9.30 -6.84 -9.64
CA ILE A 29 -10.65 -6.43 -10.03
C ILE A 29 -11.04 -7.05 -11.37
N VAL A 30 -10.16 -7.00 -12.37
CA VAL A 30 -10.41 -7.60 -13.69
C VAL A 30 -10.63 -9.11 -13.57
N LEU A 31 -9.77 -9.82 -12.84
CA LEU A 31 -9.92 -11.26 -12.61
C LEU A 31 -11.19 -11.60 -11.82
N SER A 32 -11.57 -10.78 -10.85
CA SER A 32 -12.81 -10.95 -10.09
C SER A 32 -14.04 -10.78 -10.98
N LEU A 33 -14.05 -9.77 -11.85
CA LEU A 33 -15.13 -9.54 -12.82
C LEU A 33 -15.28 -10.71 -13.80
N LEU A 34 -14.17 -11.29 -14.28
CA LEU A 34 -14.20 -12.49 -15.12
C LEU A 34 -14.78 -13.71 -14.40
N ASN A 35 -14.69 -13.74 -13.07
CA ASN A 35 -15.27 -14.79 -12.21
C ASN A 35 -16.68 -14.44 -11.69
N ASN A 36 -17.37 -13.45 -12.29
CA ASN A 36 -18.69 -12.95 -11.88
C ASN A 36 -18.74 -12.45 -10.42
N LYS A 37 -17.62 -12.00 -9.87
CA LYS A 37 -17.52 -11.38 -8.54
C LYS A 37 -17.26 -9.88 -8.69
N ILE A 38 -17.98 -9.07 -7.92
CA ILE A 38 -17.65 -7.65 -7.77
C ILE A 38 -16.65 -7.53 -6.63
N ASN A 39 -15.40 -7.21 -6.96
CA ASN A 39 -14.37 -6.86 -5.99
C ASN A 39 -14.09 -5.35 -6.10
N ILE A 40 -14.08 -4.66 -4.96
CA ILE A 40 -13.73 -3.23 -4.90
C ILE A 40 -12.46 -3.15 -4.08
N ASP A 41 -11.36 -2.85 -4.75
CA ASP A 41 -10.06 -2.69 -4.12
C ASP A 41 -9.67 -1.20 -4.04
N LEU A 42 -9.44 -0.72 -2.82
CA LEU A 42 -9.04 0.66 -2.57
C LEU A 42 -7.59 0.93 -2.99
N ASP A 43 -6.78 -0.12 -3.19
CA ASP A 43 -5.40 0.01 -3.63
C ASP A 43 -5.30 0.57 -5.05
N VAL A 44 -6.37 0.52 -5.86
CA VAL A 44 -6.44 1.22 -7.16
C VAL A 44 -6.15 2.72 -7.04
N LEU A 45 -6.50 3.33 -5.89
CA LEU A 45 -6.17 4.72 -5.61
C LEU A 45 -4.65 4.96 -5.55
N GLY A 46 -3.87 3.91 -5.26
CA GLY A 46 -2.41 3.88 -5.28
C GLY A 46 -1.81 4.36 -6.59
N LEU A 47 -2.47 4.14 -7.74
CA LEU A 47 -2.02 4.65 -9.04
C LEU A 47 -2.00 6.18 -9.07
N PHE A 48 -3.08 6.80 -8.60
CA PHE A 48 -3.22 8.25 -8.55
C PHE A 48 -2.34 8.86 -7.46
N ILE A 49 -2.26 8.21 -6.29
CA ILE A 49 -1.44 8.64 -5.16
C ILE A 49 0.04 8.59 -5.54
N GLY A 50 0.53 7.48 -6.08
CA GLY A 50 1.94 7.32 -6.45
C GLY A 50 2.38 8.30 -7.53
N ARG A 51 1.56 8.51 -8.56
CA ARG A 51 1.81 9.57 -9.56
C ARG A 51 1.85 10.95 -8.91
N GLY A 52 0.92 11.25 -8.01
CA GLY A 52 0.87 12.52 -7.31
C GLY A 52 2.05 12.77 -6.36
N LEU A 53 2.57 11.72 -5.71
CA LEU A 53 3.78 11.78 -4.89
C LEU A 53 5.01 12.13 -5.74
N LEU A 54 5.15 11.55 -6.94
CA LEU A 54 6.22 11.90 -7.88
C LEU A 54 6.11 13.34 -8.43
N GLN A 55 4.91 13.91 -8.41
CA GLN A 55 4.65 15.30 -8.78
C GLN A 55 4.74 16.27 -7.58
N LEU A 56 5.13 15.78 -6.40
CA LEU A 56 5.17 16.56 -5.16
C LEU A 56 3.82 17.24 -4.81
N ASN A 57 2.70 16.61 -5.16
CA ASN A 57 1.36 17.14 -4.88
C ASN A 57 0.99 16.97 -3.37
N PRO A 58 0.69 18.05 -2.64
CA PRO A 58 0.39 18.00 -1.21
C PRO A 58 -0.88 17.21 -0.87
N THR A 59 -1.85 17.20 -1.78
CA THR A 59 -3.11 16.46 -1.61
C THR A 59 -2.86 14.97 -1.69
N SER A 60 -2.05 14.52 -2.65
CA SER A 60 -1.63 13.12 -2.77
C SER A 60 -0.83 12.66 -1.56
N HIS A 61 -0.01 13.54 -0.97
CA HIS A 61 0.67 13.25 0.29
C HIS A 61 -0.31 13.01 1.45
N THR A 62 -1.38 13.81 1.57
CA THR A 62 -2.42 13.58 2.58
C THR A 62 -3.09 12.23 2.37
N TRP A 63 -3.51 11.94 1.13
CA TRP A 63 -4.17 10.68 0.80
C TRP A 63 -3.26 9.47 1.02
N ALA A 64 -1.97 9.57 0.69
CA ALA A 64 -0.98 8.53 0.97
C ALA A 64 -0.93 8.21 2.47
N ILE A 65 -0.87 9.22 3.33
CA ILE A 65 -0.85 9.03 4.80
C ILE A 65 -2.15 8.37 5.28
N VAL A 66 -3.31 8.86 4.82
CA VAL A 66 -4.62 8.31 5.22
C VAL A 66 -4.73 6.84 4.81
N LEU A 67 -4.41 6.52 3.56
CA LEU A 67 -4.48 5.14 3.06
C LEU A 67 -3.48 4.24 3.79
N THR A 68 -2.24 4.70 3.99
CA THR A 68 -1.22 3.95 4.76
C THR A 68 -1.70 3.63 6.18
N ARG A 69 -2.37 4.56 6.86
CA ARG A 69 -2.91 4.33 8.20
C ARG A 69 -4.03 3.30 8.20
N ILE A 70 -4.93 3.36 7.21
CA ILE A 70 -5.99 2.37 7.05
C ILE A 70 -5.38 0.98 6.79
N SER A 71 -4.44 0.88 5.85
CA SER A 71 -3.74 -0.38 5.54
C SER A 71 -2.96 -0.91 6.73
N MET A 72 -2.39 -0.05 7.58
CA MET A 72 -1.68 -0.47 8.80
C MET A 72 -2.64 -1.08 9.83
N LEU A 73 -3.81 -0.46 10.04
CA LEU A 73 -4.85 -1.01 10.93
C LEU A 73 -5.38 -2.34 10.40
N LEU A 74 -5.75 -2.40 9.12
CA LEU A 74 -6.25 -3.62 8.48
C LEU A 74 -5.20 -4.73 8.46
N GLY A 75 -3.95 -4.42 8.09
CA GLY A 75 -2.86 -5.38 8.06
C GLY A 75 -2.56 -5.99 9.42
N THR A 76 -2.63 -5.18 10.49
CA THR A 76 -2.48 -5.68 11.86
C THR A 76 -3.62 -6.63 12.22
N ILE A 77 -4.88 -6.26 11.92
CA ILE A 77 -6.05 -7.12 12.18
C ILE A 77 -5.92 -8.46 11.42
N VAL A 78 -5.58 -8.40 10.14
CA VAL A 78 -5.39 -9.59 9.29
C VAL A 78 -4.26 -10.49 9.82
N MET A 79 -3.13 -9.90 10.22
CA MET A 79 -2.01 -10.63 10.82
C MET A 79 -2.46 -11.41 12.07
N PHE A 80 -3.25 -10.81 12.95
CA PHE A 80 -3.81 -11.49 14.12
C PHE A 80 -4.87 -12.54 13.75
N LEU A 81 -5.70 -12.28 12.76
CA LEU A 81 -6.69 -13.26 12.28
C LEU A 81 -6.02 -14.54 11.77
N PHE A 82 -4.91 -14.44 11.04
CA PHE A 82 -4.16 -15.62 10.58
C PHE A 82 -3.55 -16.46 11.70
N LEU A 83 -3.35 -15.92 12.90
CA LEU A 83 -2.98 -16.71 14.07
C LEU A 83 -4.16 -17.52 14.64
N LEU A 84 -5.39 -17.05 14.42
CA LEU A 84 -6.60 -17.65 14.96
C LEU A 84 -7.29 -18.61 13.97
N THR A 85 -7.06 -18.43 12.66
CA THR A 85 -7.75 -19.20 11.61
C THR A 85 -6.77 -19.88 10.66
N SER A 86 -6.89 -21.21 10.51
CA SER A 86 -6.25 -21.99 9.45
C SER A 86 -7.08 -21.94 8.15
N SER A 87 -7.39 -20.75 7.67
CA SER A 87 -8.20 -20.54 6.47
C SER A 87 -7.37 -20.77 5.20
N GLY A 88 -8.00 -21.37 4.19
CA GLY A 88 -7.40 -21.54 2.86
C GLY A 88 -6.96 -20.20 2.28
N PHE A 89 -5.87 -20.23 1.52
CA PHE A 89 -5.30 -19.04 0.90
C PHE A 89 -5.87 -18.90 -0.52
N GLU A 90 -6.58 -17.80 -0.76
CA GLU A 90 -7.01 -17.42 -2.09
C GLU A 90 -6.03 -16.38 -2.64
N LEU A 91 -5.36 -16.70 -3.74
CA LEU A 91 -4.54 -15.76 -4.51
C LEU A 91 -5.26 -15.54 -5.84
N PHE A 92 -5.50 -14.29 -6.24
CA PHE A 92 -6.17 -13.97 -7.50
C PHE A 92 -7.58 -14.59 -7.64
N GLY A 93 -8.31 -14.72 -6.53
CA GLY A 93 -9.65 -15.31 -6.50
C GLY A 93 -9.69 -16.83 -6.75
N GLN A 94 -8.52 -17.49 -6.81
CA GLN A 94 -8.40 -18.93 -6.86
C GLN A 94 -7.82 -19.47 -5.54
N THR A 95 -8.44 -20.50 -4.99
CA THR A 95 -7.91 -21.22 -3.83
C THR A 95 -6.67 -22.00 -4.28
N VAL A 96 -5.47 -21.45 -4.03
CA VAL A 96 -4.19 -22.06 -4.47
C VAL A 96 -3.75 -23.18 -3.52
N GLY A 97 -4.45 -23.33 -2.39
CA GLY A 97 -4.23 -24.38 -1.40
C GLY A 97 -4.34 -23.85 0.03
N GLN A 98 -4.13 -24.74 1.00
CA GLN A 98 -3.94 -24.33 2.39
C GLN A 98 -2.49 -23.91 2.59
N ALA A 99 -2.23 -22.60 2.64
CA ALA A 99 -0.93 -22.11 3.06
C ALA A 99 -0.73 -22.45 4.56
N PRO A 100 0.46 -22.89 4.98
CA PRO A 100 0.75 -23.08 6.40
C PRO A 100 0.48 -21.76 7.16
N PRO A 101 -0.24 -21.79 8.31
CA PRO A 101 -0.56 -20.57 9.06
C PRO A 101 0.68 -19.73 9.41
N GLY A 102 1.81 -20.41 9.68
CA GLY A 102 3.10 -19.75 9.91
C GLY A 102 3.61 -18.95 8.71
N LEU A 103 3.40 -19.42 7.48
CA LEU A 103 3.80 -18.70 6.27
C LEU A 103 2.92 -17.45 6.09
N ALA A 104 1.60 -17.58 6.26
CA ALA A 104 0.67 -16.46 6.17
C ALA A 104 1.01 -15.37 7.20
N PHE A 105 1.30 -15.77 8.46
CA PHE A 105 1.74 -14.84 9.50
C PHE A 105 3.03 -14.11 9.14
N ILE A 106 4.04 -14.82 8.63
CA ILE A 106 5.32 -14.21 8.22
C ILE A 106 5.08 -13.21 7.08
N VAL A 107 4.32 -13.60 6.05
CA VAL A 107 4.02 -12.72 4.90
C VAL A 107 3.26 -11.47 5.35
N SER A 108 2.20 -11.63 6.16
CA SER A 108 1.45 -10.50 6.71
C SER A 108 2.31 -9.60 7.61
N GLY A 109 3.23 -10.18 8.39
CA GLY A 109 4.18 -9.43 9.21
C GLY A 109 5.14 -8.60 8.37
N VAL A 110 5.71 -9.17 7.30
CA VAL A 110 6.57 -8.45 6.36
C VAL A 110 5.81 -7.31 5.68
N LEU A 111 4.60 -7.56 5.17
CA LEU A 111 3.78 -6.53 4.53
C LEU A 111 3.44 -5.40 5.51
N THR A 112 3.07 -5.73 6.75
CA THR A 112 2.80 -4.74 7.81
C THR A 112 4.04 -3.91 8.13
N ALA A 113 5.23 -4.53 8.17
CA ALA A 113 6.49 -3.82 8.36
C ALA A 113 6.80 -2.86 7.20
N VAL A 114 6.51 -3.26 5.95
CA VAL A 114 6.64 -2.39 4.77
C VAL A 114 5.70 -1.19 4.86
N VAL A 115 4.44 -1.39 5.24
CA VAL A 115 3.46 -0.30 5.44
C VAL A 115 3.92 0.65 6.54
N TYR A 116 4.43 0.11 7.65
CA TYR A 116 5.00 0.91 8.74
C TYR A 116 6.20 1.75 8.26
N TRP A 117 7.08 1.15 7.45
CA TRP A 117 8.21 1.86 6.85
C TRP A 117 7.74 2.98 5.91
N GLN A 118 6.76 2.73 5.04
CA GLN A 118 6.15 3.78 4.20
C GLN A 118 5.60 4.93 5.04
N HIS A 119 4.90 4.62 6.13
CA HIS A 119 4.38 5.63 7.06
C HIS A 119 5.49 6.46 7.69
N SER A 120 6.63 5.85 8.06
CA SER A 120 7.80 6.55 8.58
C SER A 120 8.38 7.52 7.56
N ILE A 121 8.55 7.09 6.31
CA ILE A 121 9.07 7.95 5.22
C ILE A 121 8.13 9.13 4.94
N LEU A 122 6.82 8.88 4.84
CA LEU A 122 5.84 9.94 4.58
C LEU A 122 5.74 10.95 5.73
N ASN A 123 5.96 10.53 6.98
CA ASN A 123 5.95 11.44 8.13
C ASN A 123 7.28 12.15 8.39
N ASN A 124 8.34 11.84 7.65
CA ASN A 124 9.62 12.51 7.80
C ASN A 124 9.45 14.02 7.52
N SER A 125 9.95 14.87 8.43
CA SER A 125 9.85 16.32 8.34
C SER A 125 10.50 16.88 7.08
N GLU A 126 11.57 16.26 6.56
CA GLU A 126 12.20 16.64 5.30
C GLU A 126 11.26 16.39 4.10
N ILE A 127 10.58 15.25 4.09
CA ILE A 127 9.60 14.90 3.05
C ILE A 127 8.39 15.83 3.13
N LYS A 128 7.85 16.06 4.33
CA LYS A 128 6.74 17.01 4.53
C LYS A 128 7.06 18.41 4.00
N ARG A 129 8.30 18.88 4.17
CA ARG A 129 8.75 20.18 3.64
C ARG A 129 8.71 20.24 2.11
N LEU A 130 8.98 19.13 1.41
CA LEU A 130 8.88 19.08 -0.06
C LEU A 130 7.44 19.27 -0.56
N PHE A 131 6.46 18.91 0.25
CA PHE A 131 5.04 19.12 -0.02
C PHE A 131 4.51 20.45 0.53
N GLY A 132 5.39 21.35 1.00
CA GLY A 132 4.98 22.64 1.58
C GLY A 132 4.28 22.53 2.93
N LYS A 133 4.40 21.38 3.62
CA LYS A 133 3.80 21.17 4.96
C LYS A 133 4.84 21.42 6.04
N THR A 134 4.65 22.49 6.81
CA THR A 134 5.42 22.81 8.02
C THR A 134 4.61 22.45 9.26
N SER A 135 4.62 21.17 9.68
CA SER A 135 4.14 20.69 11.00
C SER A 135 4.59 19.26 11.28
#